data_AF-A0A2T4LN77-F1
#
_entry.id   AF-A0A2T4LN77-F1
#
_cell.length_a   1.000
_cell.length_b   1.000
_cell.length_c   1.000
_cell.angle_alpha   90.00
_cell.angle_beta   90.00
_cell.angle_gamma   90.00
#
_symmetry.space_group_name_H-M   'P 1'
#
loop_
_entity.id
_entity.type
_entity.pdbx_description
1 polymer ?
#
loop_
_entity_poly.entity_id
_entity_poly.type
_entity_poly.pdbx_seq_one_letter_code
_entity_poly.pdbx_strand_id
1 'polypeptide(L)'
;IVAGVTPGKGGQVVEGVPVFNTVDEAKEQTGANVSVIYVPAPFAADAILECIEAELDLAICITEHIPVVDMVKVNRYAEGKKTRVVGPNCPGVITADECKIGIMPGYIHKKGHVGVVSRSGTLTYEAVHQLTEEGIGQTTAVGIGGDPVNGTNFIDVLQA
;
A
#
# COMPACT_ATOMS: atom_id res chain seq x y z
N ILE A 1 11.75 2.29 6.23
CA ILE A 1 11.37 3.52 5.48
C ILE A 1 12.66 4.22 5.08
N VAL A 2 12.81 4.60 3.80
CA VAL A 2 14.08 5.17 3.29
C VAL A 2 13.92 6.57 2.70
N ALA A 3 12.70 6.97 2.36
CA ALA A 3 12.38 8.28 1.80
C ALA A 3 10.95 8.70 2.16
N GLY A 4 10.70 10.01 2.18
CA GLY A 4 9.38 10.62 2.09
C GLY A 4 9.29 11.55 0.88
N VAL A 5 8.09 11.79 0.37
CA VAL A 5 7.87 12.71 -0.75
C VAL A 5 6.83 13.74 -0.35
N THR A 6 7.14 15.02 -0.52
CA THR A 6 6.17 16.11 -0.38
C THR A 6 6.61 17.27 -1.26
N PRO A 7 5.90 17.57 -2.36
CA PRO A 7 6.26 18.67 -3.25
C PRO A 7 6.42 19.99 -2.49
N GLY A 8 7.55 20.68 -2.72
CA GLY A 8 7.91 21.92 -2.05
C GLY A 8 8.61 21.76 -0.70
N LYS A 9 8.81 20.52 -0.22
CA LYS A 9 9.54 20.21 1.02
C LYS A 9 10.78 19.32 0.81
N GLY A 10 11.20 19.11 -0.44
CA GLY A 10 12.44 18.39 -0.73
C GLY A 10 13.66 18.99 0.00
N GLY A 11 14.55 18.13 0.47
CA GLY A 11 15.72 18.49 1.28
C GLY A 11 15.47 18.54 2.79
N GLN A 12 14.22 18.39 3.24
CA GLN A 12 13.91 18.26 4.67
C GLN A 12 14.18 16.84 5.18
N VAL A 13 14.17 16.67 6.51
CA VAL A 13 14.27 15.37 7.18
C VAL A 13 13.13 15.25 8.19
N VAL A 14 12.41 14.14 8.16
CA VAL A 14 11.31 13.82 9.09
C VAL A 14 11.60 12.48 9.74
N GLU A 15 11.68 12.43 11.07
CA GLU A 15 12.01 11.19 11.81
C GLU A 15 13.30 10.50 11.32
N GLY A 16 14.30 11.29 10.92
CA GLY A 16 15.55 10.78 10.36
C GLY A 16 15.48 10.29 8.91
N VAL A 17 14.33 10.44 8.23
CA VAL A 17 14.11 10.04 6.84
C VAL A 17 14.19 11.27 5.92
N PRO A 18 14.96 11.24 4.82
CA PRO A 18 15.05 12.34 3.86
C PRO A 18 13.74 12.52 3.09
N VAL A 19 13.39 13.78 2.83
CA VAL A 19 12.21 14.17 2.06
C VAL A 19 12.62 14.69 0.68
N PHE A 20 11.93 14.25 -0.35
CA PHE A 20 12.15 14.62 -1.76
C PHE A 20 10.94 15.36 -2.33
N ASN A 21 11.13 16.01 -3.48
CA ASN A 21 10.01 16.68 -4.16
C ASN A 21 9.20 15.73 -5.04
N THR A 22 9.82 14.68 -5.58
CA THR A 22 9.18 13.69 -6.45
C THR A 22 9.52 12.26 -6.04
N VAL A 23 8.67 11.32 -6.43
CA VAL A 23 8.87 9.88 -6.22
C VAL A 23 10.08 9.38 -7.03
N ASP A 24 10.28 9.91 -8.23
CA ASP A 24 11.39 9.52 -9.10
C ASP A 24 12.75 9.90 -8.47
N GLU A 25 12.87 11.13 -7.95
CA GLU A 25 14.06 11.58 -7.22
C GLU A 25 14.34 10.70 -5.99
N ALA A 26 13.29 10.38 -5.22
CA ALA A 26 13.41 9.50 -4.07
C ALA A 26 13.89 8.09 -4.47
N LYS A 27 13.31 7.52 -5.54
CA LYS A 27 13.69 6.20 -6.06
C LYS A 27 15.15 6.19 -6.50
N GLU A 28 15.60 7.15 -7.29
CA GLU A 28 16.98 7.22 -7.79
C GLU A 28 18.00 7.30 -6.64
N GLN A 29 17.71 8.12 -5.63
CA GLN A 29 18.66 8.36 -4.54
C GLN A 29 18.67 7.26 -3.48
N THR A 30 17.55 6.58 -3.24
CA THR A 30 17.45 5.61 -2.14
C THR A 30 17.25 4.17 -2.60
N GLY A 31 16.99 3.93 -3.89
CA GLY A 31 16.62 2.61 -4.42
C GLY A 31 15.26 2.12 -3.91
N ALA A 32 14.38 3.01 -3.45
CA ALA A 32 13.05 2.64 -2.97
C ALA A 32 12.25 1.97 -4.11
N ASN A 33 11.65 0.82 -3.83
CA ASN A 33 10.86 0.08 -4.80
C ASN A 33 9.38 -0.02 -4.44
N VAL A 34 8.99 0.44 -3.24
CA VAL A 34 7.60 0.47 -2.78
C VAL A 34 7.27 1.83 -2.20
N SER A 35 6.06 2.33 -2.47
CA SER A 35 5.54 3.58 -1.89
C SER A 35 4.22 3.34 -1.14
N VAL A 36 4.01 4.10 -0.07
CA VAL A 36 2.75 4.18 0.67
C VAL A 36 2.21 5.61 0.60
N ILE A 37 0.94 5.73 0.22
CA ILE A 37 0.31 7.01 -0.11
C ILE A 37 -0.67 7.38 1.01
N TYR A 38 -0.32 8.45 1.71
CA TYR A 38 -1.12 9.13 2.74
C TYR A 38 -1.51 10.54 2.28
N VAL A 39 -1.88 10.66 1.00
CA VAL A 39 -2.18 11.93 0.34
C VAL A 39 -3.70 12.19 0.40
N PRO A 40 -4.17 13.43 0.63
CA PRO A 40 -5.62 13.72 0.60
C PRO A 40 -6.31 13.28 -0.70
N ALA A 41 -7.57 12.86 -0.60
CA ALA A 41 -8.33 12.26 -1.72
C ALA A 41 -8.26 13.01 -3.06
N PRO A 42 -8.36 14.36 -3.11
CA PRO A 42 -8.28 15.10 -4.37
C PRO A 42 -6.95 14.96 -5.11
N PHE A 43 -5.88 14.56 -4.42
CA PHE A 43 -4.52 14.48 -4.97
C PHE A 43 -3.98 13.04 -4.98
N ALA A 44 -4.67 12.09 -4.36
CA ALA A 44 -4.18 10.72 -4.22
C ALA A 44 -4.10 9.97 -5.56
N ALA A 45 -5.00 10.26 -6.51
CA ALA A 45 -4.91 9.68 -7.85
C ALA A 45 -3.60 10.09 -8.57
N ASP A 46 -3.22 11.36 -8.47
CA ASP A 46 -1.98 11.88 -9.04
C ASP A 46 -0.74 11.24 -8.39
N ALA A 47 -0.75 11.08 -7.06
CA ALA A 47 0.31 10.38 -6.34
C ALA A 47 0.45 8.90 -6.74
N ILE A 48 -0.66 8.21 -7.04
CA ILE A 48 -0.61 6.83 -7.57
C ILE A 48 0.02 6.83 -8.96
N LEU A 49 -0.39 7.75 -9.84
CA LEU A 49 0.18 7.88 -11.19
C LEU A 49 1.67 8.17 -11.15
N GLU A 50 2.13 9.03 -10.24
CA GLU A 50 3.55 9.32 -10.03
C GLU A 50 4.34 8.05 -9.66
N CYS A 51 3.77 7.19 -8.80
CA CYS A 51 4.39 5.91 -8.44
C CYS A 51 4.41 4.91 -9.62
N ILE A 52 3.42 4.98 -10.51
CA ILE A 52 3.37 4.16 -11.73
C ILE A 52 4.45 4.62 -12.71
N GLU A 53 4.57 5.93 -12.93
CA GLU A 53 5.57 6.50 -13.83
C GLU A 53 7.00 6.33 -13.35
N ALA A 54 7.23 6.42 -12.04
CA ALA A 54 8.51 6.08 -11.45
C ALA A 54 8.83 4.58 -11.48
N GLU A 55 7.97 3.72 -12.05
CA GLU A 55 8.16 2.27 -12.16
C GLU A 55 8.56 1.59 -10.84
N LEU A 56 7.88 1.95 -9.75
CA LEU A 56 7.96 1.22 -8.49
C LEU A 56 7.40 -0.20 -8.68
N ASP A 57 7.78 -1.14 -7.82
CA ASP A 57 7.21 -2.49 -7.86
C ASP A 57 5.77 -2.48 -7.31
N LEU A 58 5.52 -1.65 -6.28
CA LEU A 58 4.26 -1.60 -5.55
C LEU A 58 3.93 -0.19 -5.05
N ALA A 59 2.67 0.22 -5.20
CA ALA A 59 2.10 1.43 -4.59
C ALA A 59 0.90 1.05 -3.73
N ILE A 60 0.90 1.44 -2.46
CA ILE A 60 -0.18 1.14 -1.50
C ILE A 60 -0.90 2.43 -1.14
N CYS A 61 -2.14 2.59 -1.59
CA CYS A 61 -2.94 3.77 -1.32
C CYS A 61 -3.88 3.56 -0.13
N ILE A 62 -3.62 4.26 0.97
CA ILE A 62 -4.45 4.19 2.18
C ILE A 62 -5.67 5.10 2.07
N THR A 63 -5.53 6.21 1.34
CA THR A 63 -6.53 7.27 1.21
C THR A 63 -7.91 6.74 0.86
N GLU A 64 -8.92 7.23 1.59
CA GLU A 64 -10.33 6.95 1.35
C GLU A 64 -11.00 8.11 0.59
N HIS A 65 -12.14 7.84 -0.05
CA HIS A 65 -12.98 8.81 -0.77
C HIS A 65 -12.34 9.42 -2.03
N ILE A 66 -11.44 8.69 -2.69
CA ILE A 66 -10.99 9.07 -4.04
C ILE A 66 -12.19 8.93 -4.98
N PRO A 67 -12.48 9.92 -5.86
CA PRO A 67 -13.56 9.79 -6.83
C PRO A 67 -13.38 8.54 -7.69
N VAL A 68 -14.45 7.74 -7.82
CA VAL A 68 -14.41 6.47 -8.57
C VAL A 68 -13.90 6.67 -9.99
N VAL A 69 -14.28 7.78 -10.64
CA VAL A 69 -13.83 8.11 -12.01
C VAL A 69 -12.31 8.27 -12.10
N ASP A 70 -11.65 8.74 -11.04
CA ASP A 70 -10.20 8.91 -11.03
C ASP A 70 -9.51 7.57 -10.85
N MET A 71 -10.04 6.69 -9.99
CA MET A 71 -9.54 5.31 -9.89
C MET A 71 -9.74 4.50 -11.18
N VAL A 72 -10.82 4.72 -11.93
CA VAL A 72 -11.00 4.11 -13.26
C VAL A 72 -9.88 4.53 -14.21
N LYS A 73 -9.51 5.81 -14.21
CA LYS A 73 -8.38 6.32 -15.04
C LYS A 73 -7.05 5.73 -14.58
N VAL A 74 -6.81 5.68 -13.26
CA VAL A 74 -5.59 5.10 -12.67
C VAL A 74 -5.45 3.63 -13.07
N ASN A 75 -6.49 2.82 -12.88
CA ASN A 75 -6.45 1.41 -13.26
C ASN A 75 -6.18 1.23 -14.75
N ARG A 76 -6.85 2.02 -15.60
CA ARG A 76 -6.61 1.99 -17.04
C ARG A 76 -5.17 2.37 -17.41
N TYR A 77 -4.59 3.33 -16.70
CA TYR A 77 -3.21 3.76 -16.90
C TYR A 77 -2.18 2.71 -16.45
N ALA A 78 -2.49 1.99 -15.37
CA ALA A 78 -1.63 0.94 -14.81
C ALA A 78 -1.59 -0.34 -15.67
N GLU A 79 -2.55 -0.55 -16.57
CA GLU A 79 -2.57 -1.74 -17.44
C GLU A 79 -1.28 -1.87 -18.27
N GLY A 80 -0.58 -2.99 -18.12
CA GLY A 80 0.68 -3.27 -18.81
C GLY A 80 1.90 -2.53 -18.27
N LYS A 81 1.74 -1.73 -17.21
CA LYS A 81 2.84 -1.10 -16.47
C LYS A 81 3.38 -2.05 -15.39
N LYS A 82 4.57 -1.73 -14.90
CA LYS A 82 5.27 -2.53 -13.88
C LYS A 82 4.59 -2.46 -12.51
N THR A 83 4.15 -1.27 -12.11
CA THR A 83 3.70 -1.00 -10.75
C THR A 83 2.36 -1.64 -10.45
N ARG A 84 2.31 -2.49 -9.42
CA ARG A 84 1.06 -2.97 -8.84
C ARG A 84 0.49 -1.93 -7.87
N VAL A 85 -0.83 -1.73 -7.86
CA VAL A 85 -1.51 -0.80 -6.95
C VAL A 85 -2.39 -1.59 -5.98
N VAL A 86 -2.23 -1.38 -4.67
CA VAL A 86 -3.12 -1.91 -3.62
C VAL A 86 -3.95 -0.76 -3.04
N GLY A 87 -5.24 -1.02 -2.80
CA GLY A 87 -6.21 0.00 -2.44
C GLY A 87 -6.84 0.67 -3.67
N PRO A 88 -7.44 1.86 -3.54
CA PRO A 88 -7.40 2.76 -2.38
C PRO A 88 -8.29 2.27 -1.22
N ASN A 89 -8.48 3.12 -0.21
CA ASN A 89 -9.31 2.85 0.96
C ASN A 89 -8.98 1.50 1.60
N CYS A 90 -7.70 1.30 1.93
CA CYS A 90 -7.21 0.01 2.39
C CYS A 90 -6.34 0.14 3.65
N PRO A 91 -6.25 -0.92 4.48
CA PRO A 91 -5.38 -0.93 5.63
C PRO A 91 -3.91 -1.18 5.26
N GLY A 92 -3.63 -1.59 4.01
CA GLY A 92 -2.30 -1.89 3.47
C GLY A 92 -1.95 -3.38 3.45
N VAL A 93 -0.65 -3.67 3.57
CA VAL A 93 -0.07 -5.02 3.51
C VAL A 93 0.89 -5.23 4.67
N ILE A 94 0.89 -6.44 5.23
CA ILE A 94 1.86 -6.84 6.25
C ILE A 94 2.29 -8.29 6.02
N THR A 95 3.60 -8.50 5.95
CA THR A 95 4.24 -9.81 6.03
C THR A 95 4.76 -9.96 7.45
N ALA A 96 4.25 -10.96 8.17
CA ALA A 96 4.47 -11.12 9.60
C ALA A 96 5.97 -11.29 9.92
N ASP A 97 6.44 -10.55 10.93
CA ASP A 97 7.85 -10.48 11.36
C ASP A 97 8.85 -9.99 10.30
N GLU A 98 8.38 -9.44 9.18
CA GLU A 98 9.24 -8.98 8.08
C GLU A 98 9.02 -7.51 7.74
N CYS A 99 7.84 -7.16 7.21
CA CYS A 99 7.56 -5.79 6.77
C CYS A 99 6.08 -5.44 6.91
N LYS A 100 5.80 -4.20 7.32
CA LYS A 100 4.46 -3.64 7.45
C LYS A 100 4.38 -2.33 6.68
N ILE A 101 3.46 -2.25 5.74
CA ILE A 101 3.17 -1.03 4.98
C ILE A 101 1.68 -0.73 5.07
N GLY A 102 1.33 0.34 5.77
CA GLY A 102 -0.06 0.73 6.05
C GLY A 102 -0.37 0.80 7.54
N ILE A 103 -1.66 0.79 7.84
CA ILE A 103 -2.21 1.17 9.16
C ILE A 103 -2.63 -0.02 10.03
N MET A 104 -2.37 -1.26 9.59
CA MET A 104 -2.65 -2.44 10.40
C MET A 104 -1.86 -2.43 11.72
N PRO A 105 -2.45 -2.89 12.84
CA PRO A 105 -1.72 -3.12 14.07
C PRO A 105 -0.78 -4.32 13.91
N GLY A 106 0.54 -4.10 13.97
CA GLY A 106 1.52 -5.17 13.74
C GLY A 106 1.51 -6.24 14.85
N TYR A 107 1.26 -5.85 16.10
CA TYR A 107 1.42 -6.70 17.27
C TYR A 107 0.41 -7.85 17.39
N ILE A 108 -0.68 -7.85 16.60
CA ILE A 108 -1.64 -8.97 16.55
C ILE A 108 -1.27 -10.05 15.54
N HIS A 109 -0.24 -9.80 14.72
CA HIS A 109 0.24 -10.73 13.71
C HIS A 109 1.32 -11.63 14.30
N LYS A 110 1.38 -12.87 13.79
CA LYS A 110 2.41 -13.83 14.15
C LYS A 110 2.79 -14.61 12.90
N LYS A 111 4.08 -14.82 12.66
CA LYS A 111 4.53 -15.60 11.49
C LYS A 111 3.94 -17.01 11.52
N GLY A 112 3.32 -17.38 10.41
CA GLY A 112 2.67 -18.67 10.19
C GLY A 112 2.63 -19.03 8.71
N HIS A 113 1.61 -19.79 8.31
CA HIS A 113 1.51 -20.35 6.95
C HIS A 113 0.23 -19.97 6.19
N VAL A 114 -0.66 -19.19 6.81
CA VAL A 114 -1.94 -18.77 6.20
C VAL A 114 -1.81 -17.39 5.56
N GLY A 115 -2.21 -17.25 4.30
CA GLY A 115 -2.40 -15.95 3.66
C GLY A 115 -3.80 -15.39 3.97
N VAL A 116 -3.91 -14.09 4.23
CA VAL A 116 -5.19 -13.42 4.47
C VAL A 116 -5.41 -12.33 3.44
N VAL A 117 -6.55 -12.35 2.75
CA VAL A 117 -6.98 -11.28 1.85
C VAL A 117 -8.38 -10.81 2.23
N SER A 118 -8.58 -9.50 2.31
CA SER A 118 -9.86 -8.93 2.73
C SER A 118 -10.07 -7.53 2.15
N ARG A 119 -11.34 -7.17 1.96
CA ARG A 119 -11.75 -5.78 1.65
C ARG A 119 -11.87 -4.90 2.89
N SER A 120 -12.17 -5.50 4.05
CA SER A 120 -12.39 -4.78 5.30
C SER A 120 -11.15 -4.85 6.19
N GLY A 121 -10.66 -3.69 6.63
CA GLY A 121 -9.52 -3.61 7.55
C GLY A 121 -9.84 -4.22 8.92
N THR A 122 -10.94 -3.83 9.55
CA THR A 122 -11.30 -4.34 10.90
C THR A 122 -11.54 -5.84 10.91
N LEU A 123 -12.19 -6.39 9.87
CA LEU A 123 -12.37 -7.85 9.77
C LEU A 123 -11.05 -8.58 9.48
N THR A 124 -10.08 -7.92 8.84
CA THR A 124 -8.72 -8.46 8.72
C THR A 124 -8.09 -8.61 10.11
N TYR A 125 -8.28 -7.62 10.99
CA TYR A 125 -7.70 -7.66 12.35
C TYR A 125 -8.30 -8.78 13.17
N GLU A 126 -9.62 -8.96 13.10
CA GLU A 126 -10.32 -10.07 13.75
C GLU A 126 -9.81 -11.43 13.26
N ALA A 127 -9.73 -11.63 11.94
CA ALA A 127 -9.28 -12.89 11.38
C ALA A 127 -7.81 -13.19 11.74
N VAL A 128 -6.93 -12.20 11.63
CA VAL A 128 -5.52 -12.32 12.01
C VAL A 128 -5.39 -12.64 13.50
N HIS A 129 -6.11 -11.92 14.37
CA HIS A 129 -6.03 -12.14 15.81
C HIS A 129 -6.46 -13.56 16.18
N GLN A 130 -7.59 -14.04 15.64
CA GLN A 130 -8.06 -15.42 15.86
C GLN A 130 -7.03 -16.46 15.40
N LEU A 131 -6.48 -16.30 14.20
CA LEU A 131 -5.44 -17.19 13.69
C LEU A 131 -4.17 -17.18 14.57
N THR A 132 -3.82 -16.03 15.15
CA THR A 132 -2.67 -15.91 16.05
C THR A 132 -2.91 -16.59 17.39
N GLU A 133 -4.07 -16.38 18.02
CA GLU A 133 -4.46 -16.98 19.30
C GLU A 133 -4.55 -18.51 19.20
N GLU A 134 -5.05 -19.04 18.08
CA GLU A 134 -5.08 -20.48 17.79
C GLU A 134 -3.71 -21.06 17.37
N GLY A 135 -2.65 -20.24 17.38
CA GLY A 135 -1.29 -20.68 17.09
C GLY A 135 -1.00 -20.96 15.60
N ILE A 136 -1.89 -20.58 14.69
CA ILE A 136 -1.77 -20.81 13.25
C ILE A 136 -0.85 -19.77 12.58
N GLY A 137 -1.05 -18.49 12.91
CA GLY A 137 -0.30 -17.36 12.35
C GLY A 137 -0.56 -17.10 10.86
N GLN A 138 0.11 -16.09 10.30
CA GLN A 138 -0.06 -15.64 8.91
C GLN A 138 1.29 -15.50 8.20
N THR A 139 1.29 -15.70 6.88
CA THR A 139 2.41 -15.28 6.03
C THR A 139 2.31 -13.79 5.78
N THR A 140 1.31 -13.41 4.98
CA THR A 140 1.00 -12.04 4.60
C THR A 140 -0.50 -11.79 4.71
N ALA A 141 -0.88 -10.65 5.30
CA ALA A 141 -2.23 -10.13 5.23
C ALA A 141 -2.28 -8.94 4.26
N VAL A 142 -3.20 -8.98 3.30
CA VAL A 142 -3.42 -7.97 2.27
C VAL A 142 -4.83 -7.41 2.41
N GLY A 143 -4.94 -6.16 2.82
CA GLY A 143 -6.18 -5.41 2.69
C GLY A 143 -6.28 -4.79 1.31
N ILE A 144 -7.15 -5.31 0.45
CA ILE A 144 -7.31 -4.82 -0.93
C ILE A 144 -8.19 -3.57 -1.05
N GLY A 145 -8.88 -3.21 0.04
CA GLY A 145 -9.65 -1.99 0.17
C GLY A 145 -11.16 -2.13 -0.04
N GLY A 146 -11.88 -1.14 0.50
CA GLY A 146 -13.35 -1.08 0.51
C GLY A 146 -13.95 -0.52 -0.77
N ASP A 147 -13.20 0.28 -1.52
CA ASP A 147 -13.71 1.01 -2.68
C ASP A 147 -14.15 0.08 -3.83
N PRO A 148 -15.12 0.51 -4.67
CA PRO A 148 -15.65 -0.32 -5.75
C PRO A 148 -14.67 -0.55 -6.90
N VAL A 149 -13.69 0.34 -7.07
CA VAL A 149 -12.62 0.25 -8.08
C VAL A 149 -11.29 0.35 -7.35
N ASN A 150 -10.62 -0.80 -7.20
CA ASN A 150 -9.32 -0.93 -6.57
C ASN A 150 -8.28 -1.47 -7.56
N GLY A 151 -7.00 -1.26 -7.25
CA GLY A 151 -5.90 -1.63 -8.15
C GLY A 151 -5.50 -3.11 -8.09
N THR A 152 -5.87 -3.82 -7.02
CA THR A 152 -5.59 -5.25 -6.80
C THR A 152 -6.83 -5.90 -6.21
N ASN A 153 -7.32 -6.97 -6.82
CA ASN A 153 -8.53 -7.69 -6.38
C ASN A 153 -8.19 -9.04 -5.71
N PHE A 154 -9.22 -9.80 -5.32
CA PHE A 154 -9.03 -11.11 -4.69
C PHE A 154 -8.25 -12.11 -5.56
N ILE A 155 -8.55 -12.17 -6.87
CA ILE A 155 -7.91 -13.10 -7.79
C ILE A 155 -6.42 -12.79 -7.88
N ASP A 156 -6.07 -11.51 -7.97
CA ASP A 156 -4.67 -11.08 -8.00
C ASP A 156 -3.88 -11.57 -6.77
N VAL A 157 -4.45 -11.43 -5.58
CA VAL A 157 -3.78 -11.82 -4.33
C VAL A 157 -3.72 -13.34 -4.19
N LEU A 158 -4.75 -14.06 -4.63
CA LEU A 158 -4.78 -15.53 -4.59
C LEU A 158 -3.80 -16.19 -5.58
N GLN A 159 -3.40 -15.48 -6.64
CA GLN A 159 -2.45 -15.96 -7.64
C GLN A 159 -0.98 -15.69 -7.28
N ALA A 160 -0.72 -14.73 -6.39
CA ALA A 160 0.61 -14.21 -6.08
C ALA A 160 1.50 -15.18 -5.30
#